data_AF-A0A2I3GP24-F1
#
_entry.id   AF-A0A2I3GP24-F1
#
_cell.length_a   1.000
_cell.length_b   1.000
_cell.length_c   1.000
_cell.angle_alpha   90.00
_cell.angle_beta   90.00
_cell.angle_gamma   90.00
#
_symmetry.space_group_name_H-M   'P 1'
#
loop_
_entity.id
_entity.type
_entity.pdbx_description
1 polymer ?
#
loop_
_entity_poly.entity_id
_entity_poly.type
_entity_poly.pdbx_seq_one_letter_code
_entity_poly.pdbx_strand_id
1 'polypeptide(L)'
;LRLWSSWDYGHPWDTVIQAAMRKYPNPMNPSVLGVDVLQRRVDGRGRLHSLRLLSTEWGLPGLVRAILGTSRTLTYIREHSVVDPVEKKMELCSTNITLTNLVSVNERLVYTPHPENPEMTVLTQEAIITVKGISLGSYLESLMANTISSNAKKGWAAIEWIIEHSESAVS
;
A
#
# COMPACT_ATOMS: atom_id res chain seq x y z
N LEU A 1 4.88 3.97 -16.49
CA LEU A 1 4.87 5.20 -15.65
C LEU A 1 5.52 4.92 -14.30
N ARG A 2 6.40 5.81 -13.81
CA ARG A 2 6.95 5.75 -12.44
C ARG A 2 6.46 6.96 -11.66
N LEU A 3 5.82 6.71 -10.53
CA LEU A 3 5.38 7.72 -9.58
C LEU A 3 6.29 7.63 -8.36
N TRP A 4 6.65 8.78 -7.82
CA TRP A 4 7.45 8.92 -6.62
C TRP A 4 6.81 9.97 -5.72
N SER A 5 6.70 9.69 -4.43
CA SER A 5 6.16 10.61 -3.44
C SER A 5 6.85 10.39 -2.10
N SER A 6 7.13 11.46 -1.38
CA SER A 6 7.67 11.41 -0.03
C SER A 6 6.71 12.14 0.91
N TRP A 7 6.50 11.58 2.09
CA TRP A 7 5.61 12.10 3.12
C TRP A 7 6.30 11.99 4.47
N ASP A 8 6.16 13.02 5.29
CA ASP A 8 6.69 13.02 6.64
C ASP A 8 5.53 12.86 7.64
N TYR A 9 5.73 11.98 8.62
CA TYR A 9 4.85 11.82 9.76
C TYR A 9 5.49 12.51 10.96
N GLY A 10 4.68 13.28 11.69
CA GLY A 10 5.07 13.93 12.94
C GLY A 10 5.16 12.97 14.14
N HIS A 11 5.41 11.68 13.88
CA HIS A 11 5.34 10.60 14.86
C HIS A 11 6.56 9.70 14.77
N PRO A 12 7.01 9.12 15.90
CA PRO A 12 8.18 8.26 15.93
C PRO A 12 7.92 6.97 15.14
N TRP A 13 9.01 6.42 14.59
CA TRP A 13 8.95 5.25 13.69
C TRP A 13 8.19 4.07 14.29
N ASP A 14 8.43 3.78 15.57
CA ASP A 14 7.80 2.68 16.28
C ASP A 14 6.25 2.80 16.29
N THR A 15 5.72 4.01 16.49
CA THR A 15 4.28 4.31 16.45
C THR A 15 3.72 4.17 15.04
N VAL A 16 4.42 4.72 14.04
CA VAL A 16 4.01 4.67 12.64
C VAL A 16 3.96 3.23 12.13
N ILE A 17 4.95 2.39 12.47
CA ILE A 17 4.96 0.97 12.06
C ILE A 17 3.82 0.19 12.71
N GLN A 18 3.53 0.42 13.98
CA GLN A 18 2.41 -0.22 14.66
C GLN A 18 1.08 0.15 13.99
N ALA A 19 0.88 1.43 13.67
CA ALA A 19 -0.30 1.90 12.94
C ALA A 19 -0.36 1.31 11.52
N ALA A 20 0.75 1.28 10.78
CA ALA A 20 0.82 0.71 9.45
C ALA A 20 0.52 -0.80 9.43
N MET A 21 0.91 -1.54 10.47
CA MET A 21 0.57 -2.96 10.60
C MET A 21 -0.93 -3.18 10.88
N ARG A 22 -1.57 -2.25 11.57
CA ARG A 22 -3.00 -2.23 11.90
C ARG A 22 -3.85 -1.43 10.90
N LYS A 23 -3.26 -1.06 9.75
CA LYS A 23 -3.90 -0.21 8.74
C LYS A 23 -5.29 -0.68 8.31
N TYR A 24 -5.63 -1.97 8.43
CA TYR A 24 -6.92 -2.50 8.03
C TYR A 24 -7.64 -3.23 9.17
N PRO A 25 -8.98 -3.09 9.26
CA PRO A 25 -9.85 -2.28 8.39
C PRO A 25 -9.73 -0.77 8.70
N ASN A 26 -9.80 0.09 7.67
CA ASN A 26 -9.88 1.55 7.84
C ASN A 26 -11.06 2.13 7.04
N PRO A 27 -11.74 3.17 7.57
CA PRO A 27 -12.87 3.81 6.88
C PRO A 27 -12.45 4.57 5.60
N MET A 28 -11.16 4.87 5.43
CA MET A 28 -10.62 5.63 4.29
C MET A 28 -10.49 4.79 3.01
N ASN A 29 -10.44 3.46 3.13
CA ASN A 29 -10.31 2.52 2.01
C ASN A 29 -11.41 1.44 2.06
N PRO A 30 -12.67 1.81 1.83
CA PRO A 30 -13.80 0.87 1.86
C PRO A 30 -13.73 -0.18 0.73
N SER A 31 -12.92 0.07 -0.30
CA SER A 31 -12.70 -0.85 -1.41
C SER A 31 -11.90 -2.10 -1.04
N VAL A 32 -11.25 -2.14 0.14
CA VAL A 32 -10.57 -3.34 0.64
C VAL A 32 -11.59 -4.19 1.40
N LEU A 33 -12.01 -5.28 0.77
CA LEU A 33 -13.02 -6.19 1.33
C LEU A 33 -12.45 -7.13 2.39
N GLY A 34 -11.15 -7.44 2.30
CA GLY A 34 -10.51 -8.41 3.17
C GLY A 34 -8.99 -8.36 3.07
N VAL A 35 -8.34 -8.72 4.19
CA VAL A 35 -6.89 -8.83 4.30
C VAL A 35 -6.55 -10.12 5.04
N ASP A 36 -5.87 -11.02 4.36
CA ASP A 36 -5.43 -12.30 4.93
C ASP A 36 -3.91 -12.31 5.08
N VAL A 37 -3.42 -12.75 6.25
CA VAL A 37 -1.99 -12.98 6.46
C VAL A 37 -1.67 -14.40 6.02
N LEU A 38 -1.06 -14.54 4.85
CA LEU A 38 -0.69 -15.85 4.29
C LEU A 38 0.51 -16.46 5.02
N GLN A 39 1.47 -15.62 5.39
CA GLN A 39 2.69 -16.07 6.07
C GLN A 39 3.24 -14.95 6.94
N ARG A 40 3.76 -15.31 8.11
CA ARG A 40 4.56 -14.42 8.95
C ARG A 40 5.72 -15.21 9.51
N ARG A 41 6.93 -14.70 9.33
CA ARG A 41 8.16 -15.35 9.81
C ARG A 41 9.18 -14.32 10.25
N VAL A 42 10.00 -14.68 11.22
CA VAL A 42 11.19 -13.90 11.58
C VAL A 42 12.37 -14.59 10.92
N ASP A 43 13.22 -13.83 10.23
CA ASP A 43 14.43 -14.39 9.62
C ASP A 43 15.57 -14.54 10.64
N GLY A 44 16.66 -15.20 10.25
CA GLY A 44 17.82 -15.41 11.12
C GLY A 44 18.55 -14.11 11.55
N ARG A 45 18.17 -12.95 10.99
CA ARG A 45 18.67 -11.62 11.37
C ARG A 45 17.69 -10.87 12.29
N GLY A 46 16.57 -11.48 12.68
CA GLY A 46 15.56 -10.86 13.53
C GLY A 46 14.57 -9.96 12.79
N ARG A 47 14.53 -9.99 11.45
CA ARG A 47 13.61 -9.17 10.67
C ARG A 47 12.28 -9.89 10.49
N LEU A 48 11.18 -9.17 10.66
CA LEU A 48 9.83 -9.70 10.51
C LEU A 48 9.38 -9.61 9.05
N HIS A 49 9.22 -10.75 8.40
CA HIS A 49 8.63 -10.87 7.07
C HIS A 49 7.15 -11.22 7.21
N SER A 50 6.26 -10.42 6.66
CA SER A 50 4.84 -10.70 6.57
C SER A 50 4.39 -10.68 5.12
N LEU A 51 3.72 -11.76 4.70
CA LEU A 51 3.06 -11.87 3.42
C LEU A 51 1.55 -11.78 3.64
N ARG A 52 0.93 -10.77 3.04
CA ARG A 52 -0.51 -10.52 3.10
C ARG A 52 -1.13 -10.59 1.71
N LEU A 53 -2.37 -11.04 1.66
CA LEU A 53 -3.22 -11.02 0.48
C LEU A 53 -4.36 -10.04 0.75
N LEU A 54 -4.49 -9.03 -0.10
CA LEU A 54 -5.57 -8.07 -0.02
C LEU A 54 -6.54 -8.36 -1.16
N SER A 55 -7.82 -8.48 -0.82
CA SER A 55 -8.91 -8.56 -1.79
C SER A 55 -9.57 -7.19 -1.89
N THR A 56 -9.52 -6.58 -3.07
CA THR A 56 -10.07 -5.25 -3.29
C THR A 56 -11.08 -5.26 -4.42
N GLU A 57 -12.19 -4.56 -4.24
CA GLU A 57 -13.21 -4.40 -5.26
C GLU A 57 -13.13 -3.01 -5.88
N TRP A 58 -12.91 -2.98 -7.19
CA TRP A 58 -12.84 -1.74 -7.94
C TRP A 58 -14.16 -1.44 -8.63
N GLY A 59 -14.68 -0.23 -8.40
CA GLY A 59 -15.76 0.37 -9.17
C GLY A 59 -15.29 0.80 -10.57
N LEU A 60 -14.77 -0.13 -11.37
CA LEU A 60 -14.27 0.20 -12.70
C LEU A 60 -15.42 0.69 -13.61
N PRO A 61 -15.22 1.79 -14.35
CA PRO A 61 -16.20 2.26 -15.34
C PRO A 61 -16.54 1.16 -16.35
N GLY A 62 -17.77 1.16 -16.88
CA GLY A 62 -18.26 0.12 -17.79
C GLY A 62 -17.38 -0.13 -19.01
N LEU A 63 -16.75 0.92 -19.55
CA LEU A 63 -15.79 0.83 -20.65
C LEU A 63 -14.55 0.01 -20.27
N VAL A 64 -14.02 0.20 -19.06
CA VAL A 64 -12.86 -0.55 -18.55
C VAL A 64 -13.25 -2.00 -18.30
N ARG A 65 -14.45 -2.28 -17.78
CA ARG A 65 -14.96 -3.65 -17.64
C ARG A 65 -15.09 -4.37 -18.99
N ALA A 66 -15.57 -3.66 -20.01
CA ALA A 66 -15.67 -4.20 -21.38
C ALA A 66 -14.29 -4.50 -21.99
N ILE A 67 -13.30 -3.63 -21.78
CA ILE A 67 -11.91 -3.84 -22.25
C ILE A 67 -11.22 -4.99 -21.51
N LEU A 68 -11.43 -5.09 -20.19
CA LEU A 68 -10.83 -6.14 -19.37
C LEU A 68 -11.51 -7.51 -19.60
N GLY A 69 -12.68 -7.55 -20.22
CA GLY A 69 -13.41 -8.79 -20.52
C GLY A 69 -13.88 -9.55 -19.27
N THR A 70 -13.84 -8.92 -18.09
CA THR A 70 -14.17 -9.54 -16.81
C THR A 70 -15.37 -8.86 -16.17
N SER A 71 -16.43 -9.63 -15.90
CA SER A 71 -17.54 -9.20 -15.04
C SER A 71 -17.14 -9.09 -13.57
N ARG A 72 -15.97 -9.61 -13.20
CA ARG A 72 -15.47 -9.60 -11.82
C ARG A 72 -14.71 -8.31 -11.54
N THR A 73 -15.22 -7.54 -10.59
CA THR A 73 -14.65 -6.32 -10.02
C THR A 73 -13.64 -6.59 -8.91
N LEU A 74 -13.56 -7.85 -8.46
CA LEU A 74 -12.66 -8.30 -7.40
C LEU A 74 -11.25 -8.52 -7.95
N THR A 75 -10.29 -7.84 -7.33
CA THR A 75 -8.86 -7.95 -7.61
C THR A 75 -8.12 -8.40 -6.38
N TYR A 76 -6.99 -9.08 -6.61
CA TYR A 76 -6.11 -9.55 -5.55
C TYR A 76 -4.77 -8.85 -5.65
N ILE A 77 -4.28 -8.38 -4.50
CA ILE A 77 -3.00 -7.72 -4.35
C ILE A 77 -2.18 -8.53 -3.36
N ARG A 78 -0.97 -8.89 -3.77
CA ARG A 78 0.04 -9.49 -2.91
C ARG A 78 0.81 -8.37 -2.25
N GLU A 79 0.85 -8.36 -0.92
CA GLU A 79 1.65 -7.42 -0.16
C GLU A 79 2.70 -8.18 0.64
N HIS A 80 3.95 -7.76 0.54
CA HIS A 80 5.05 -8.32 1.30
C HIS A 80 5.72 -7.20 2.09
N SER A 81 5.70 -7.31 3.41
CA SER A 81 6.37 -6.37 4.30
C SER A 81 7.53 -7.01 5.03
N VAL A 82 8.59 -6.24 5.21
CA VAL A 82 9.80 -6.60 5.95
C VAL A 82 10.05 -5.49 6.96
N VAL A 83 10.08 -5.84 8.25
CA VAL A 83 10.41 -4.90 9.32
C VAL A 83 11.75 -5.29 9.92
N ASP A 84 12.70 -4.37 9.87
CA ASP A 84 13.98 -4.46 10.55
C ASP A 84 13.96 -3.58 11.80
N PRO A 85 13.92 -4.18 13.00
CA PRO A 85 13.93 -3.41 14.25
C PRO A 85 15.31 -2.83 14.60
N VAL A 86 16.39 -3.35 14.01
CA VAL A 86 17.77 -2.88 14.29
C VAL A 86 18.07 -1.64 13.46
N GLU A 87 17.80 -1.70 12.15
CA GLU A 87 17.95 -0.55 11.25
C GLU A 87 16.78 0.44 11.36
N LYS A 88 15.75 0.14 12.16
CA LYS A 88 14.49 0.88 12.24
C LYS A 88 13.93 1.18 10.85
N LYS A 89 13.76 0.13 10.04
CA LYS A 89 13.32 0.26 8.66
C LYS A 89 12.19 -0.71 8.36
N MET A 90 11.10 -0.20 7.82
CA MET A 90 10.03 -1.05 7.30
C MET A 90 9.91 -0.85 5.79
N GLU A 91 10.02 -1.93 5.05
CA GLU A 91 9.76 -1.97 3.62
C GLU A 91 8.45 -2.72 3.37
N LEU A 92 7.63 -2.22 2.47
CA LEU A 92 6.37 -2.83 2.07
C LEU A 92 6.26 -2.79 0.55
N CYS A 93 6.15 -3.96 -0.06
CA CYS A 93 6.04 -4.13 -1.49
C CYS A 93 4.68 -4.73 -1.83
N SER A 94 3.87 -4.00 -2.56
CA SER A 94 2.54 -4.39 -3.03
C SER A 94 2.56 -4.62 -4.54
N THR A 95 2.05 -5.77 -4.99
CA THR A 95 1.98 -6.12 -6.40
C THR A 95 0.62 -6.73 -6.70
N ASN A 96 -0.04 -6.27 -7.76
CA ASN A 96 -1.30 -6.89 -8.18
C ASN A 96 -1.05 -8.30 -8.72
N ILE A 97 -1.91 -9.26 -8.36
CA ILE A 97 -1.90 -10.63 -8.89
C ILE A 97 -2.85 -10.71 -10.10
N THR A 98 -4.06 -10.17 -9.94
CA THR A 98 -5.08 -10.14 -10.98
C THR A 98 -4.77 -9.09 -12.04
N LEU A 99 -5.14 -9.39 -13.29
CA LEU A 99 -4.99 -8.51 -14.45
C LEU A 99 -3.53 -8.19 -14.82
N THR A 100 -2.55 -8.94 -14.31
CA THR A 100 -1.10 -8.77 -14.63
C THR A 100 -0.76 -8.95 -16.11
N ASN A 101 -1.63 -9.64 -16.86
CA ASN A 101 -1.57 -9.75 -18.31
C ASN A 101 -1.85 -8.42 -19.03
N LEU A 102 -2.58 -7.50 -18.40
CA LEU A 102 -2.99 -6.20 -18.97
C LEU A 102 -2.27 -5.04 -18.27
N VAL A 103 -2.29 -5.01 -16.94
CA VAL A 103 -1.68 -3.96 -16.12
C VAL A 103 -0.94 -4.59 -14.96
N SER A 104 0.32 -4.22 -14.79
CA SER A 104 1.12 -4.55 -13.61
C SER A 104 1.42 -3.27 -12.83
N VAL A 105 1.02 -3.26 -11.57
CA VAL A 105 1.31 -2.22 -10.59
C VAL A 105 2.22 -2.83 -9.54
N ASN A 106 3.40 -2.25 -9.39
CA ASN A 106 4.33 -2.57 -8.32
C ASN A 106 4.53 -1.31 -7.49
N GLU A 107 4.12 -1.37 -6.23
CA GLU A 107 4.22 -0.28 -5.29
C GLU A 107 5.18 -0.65 -4.16
N ARG A 108 6.11 0.23 -3.84
CA ARG A 108 7.12 0.07 -2.79
C ARG A 108 7.02 1.25 -1.84
N LEU A 109 6.76 0.97 -0.56
CA LEU A 109 6.75 1.93 0.53
C LEU A 109 7.93 1.61 1.46
N VAL A 110 8.66 2.64 1.86
CA VAL A 110 9.78 2.53 2.79
C VAL A 110 9.59 3.55 3.90
N TYR A 111 9.51 3.07 5.13
CA TYR A 111 9.39 3.86 6.35
C TYR A 111 10.72 3.84 7.10
N THR A 112 11.29 5.01 7.31
CA THR A 112 12.55 5.21 8.03
C THR A 112 12.45 6.41 8.97
N PRO A 113 13.12 6.42 10.13
CA PRO A 113 13.26 7.61 10.95
C PRO A 113 13.79 8.79 10.14
N HIS A 114 13.34 10.01 10.47
CA HIS A 114 13.86 11.20 9.82
C HIS A 114 15.33 11.41 10.22
N PRO A 115 16.24 11.68 9.26
CA PRO A 115 17.68 11.77 9.54
C PRO A 115 18.03 12.90 10.52
N GLU A 116 17.26 13.98 10.51
CA GLU A 116 17.46 15.14 11.39
C GLU A 116 16.64 15.10 12.68
N ASN A 117 15.53 14.34 12.71
CA ASN A 117 14.63 14.29 13.86
C ASN A 117 14.13 12.86 14.12
N PRO A 118 14.71 12.13 15.08
CA PRO A 118 14.32 10.75 15.38
C PRO A 118 12.86 10.56 15.82
N GLU A 119 12.18 11.65 16.23
CA GLU A 119 10.75 11.63 16.58
C GLU A 119 9.82 11.72 15.38
N MET A 120 10.37 11.84 14.16
CA MET A 120 9.62 11.86 12.92
C MET A 120 9.94 10.66 12.05
N THR A 121 9.00 10.30 11.18
CA THR A 121 9.15 9.19 10.24
C THR A 121 8.97 9.68 8.82
N VAL A 122 9.92 9.35 7.96
CA VAL A 122 9.84 9.58 6.52
C VAL A 122 9.27 8.34 5.85
N LEU A 123 8.21 8.52 5.06
CA LEU A 123 7.66 7.53 4.15
C LEU A 123 8.02 7.91 2.72
N THR A 124 8.83 7.07 2.09
CA THR A 124 9.06 7.12 0.64
C THR A 124 8.15 6.11 -0.05
N GLN A 125 7.32 6.57 -0.97
CA GLN A 125 6.43 5.74 -1.78
C GLN A 125 6.85 5.81 -3.25
N GLU A 126 7.00 4.64 -3.87
CA GLU A 126 7.32 4.48 -5.27
C GLU A 126 6.30 3.55 -5.91
N ALA A 127 5.70 3.96 -7.03
CA ALA A 127 4.79 3.11 -7.77
C ALA A 127 5.21 3.02 -9.24
N ILE A 128 5.31 1.80 -9.75
CA ILE A 128 5.65 1.50 -11.13
C ILE A 128 4.42 0.86 -11.77
N ILE A 129 3.84 1.56 -12.75
CA ILE A 129 2.69 1.09 -13.52
C ILE A 129 3.19 0.71 -14.90
N THR A 130 2.92 -0.53 -15.30
CA THR A 130 3.24 -1.08 -16.61
C THR A 130 1.95 -1.56 -17.27
N VAL A 131 1.55 -0.92 -18.37
CA VAL A 131 0.40 -1.37 -19.17
C VAL A 131 0.91 -2.12 -20.39
N LYS A 132 0.31 -3.28 -20.69
CA LYS A 132 0.70 -4.16 -21.79
C LYS A 132 -0.46 -4.31 -22.77
N GLY A 133 -0.19 -4.07 -24.06
CA GLY A 133 -1.02 -4.60 -25.15
C GLY A 133 -2.38 -3.92 -25.41
N ILE A 134 -2.65 -2.71 -24.92
CA ILE A 134 -3.93 -2.02 -25.16
C ILE A 134 -3.67 -0.67 -25.86
N SER A 135 -4.34 -0.43 -26.99
CA SER A 135 -4.35 0.85 -27.72
C SER A 135 -4.85 2.05 -26.88
N LEU A 136 -5.45 1.80 -25.71
CA LEU A 136 -5.93 2.78 -24.74
C LEU A 136 -5.02 2.88 -23.50
N GLY A 137 -3.74 2.51 -23.65
CA GLY A 137 -2.76 2.49 -22.57
C GLY A 137 -2.70 3.78 -21.77
N SER A 138 -2.71 4.95 -22.43
CA SER A 138 -2.63 6.26 -21.77
C SER A 138 -3.82 6.59 -20.86
N TYR A 139 -5.04 6.20 -21.24
CA TYR A 139 -6.23 6.41 -20.43
C TYR A 139 -6.22 5.52 -19.18
N LEU A 140 -5.90 4.24 -19.35
CA LEU A 140 -5.75 3.31 -18.22
C LEU A 140 -4.59 3.71 -17.31
N GLU A 141 -3.45 4.13 -17.87
CA GLU A 141 -2.33 4.65 -17.11
C GLU A 141 -2.73 5.86 -16.26
N SER A 142 -3.49 6.79 -16.83
CA SER A 142 -3.97 7.98 -16.14
C SER A 142 -4.97 7.63 -15.04
N LEU A 143 -5.93 6.73 -15.29
CA LEU A 143 -6.85 6.24 -14.26
C LEU A 143 -6.12 5.54 -13.11
N MET A 144 -5.15 4.69 -13.43
CA MET A 144 -4.35 3.97 -12.42
C MET A 144 -3.43 4.93 -11.65
N ALA A 145 -2.82 5.91 -12.32
CA ALA A 145 -2.00 6.93 -11.68
C ALA A 145 -2.81 7.79 -10.69
N ASN A 146 -4.00 8.25 -11.10
CA ASN A 146 -4.91 9.00 -10.23
C ASN A 146 -5.36 8.17 -9.03
N THR A 147 -5.61 6.89 -9.27
CA THR A 147 -6.01 5.93 -8.23
C THR A 147 -4.89 5.71 -7.20
N ILE A 148 -3.66 5.47 -7.65
CA ILE A 148 -2.52 5.28 -6.75
C ILE A 148 -2.22 6.56 -5.98
N SER A 149 -2.27 7.72 -6.63
CA SER A 149 -2.11 9.01 -5.97
C SER A 149 -3.19 9.25 -4.90
N SER A 150 -4.45 8.89 -5.20
CA SER A 150 -5.54 8.95 -4.20
C SER A 150 -5.31 7.97 -3.06
N ASN A 151 -4.88 6.73 -3.35
CA ASN A 151 -4.59 5.71 -2.35
C ASN A 151 -3.38 6.07 -1.47
N ALA A 152 -2.38 6.78 -2.00
CA ALA A 152 -1.27 7.32 -1.23
C ALA A 152 -1.79 8.26 -0.13
N LYS A 153 -2.61 9.25 -0.51
CA LYS A 153 -3.21 10.21 0.42
C LYS A 153 -4.11 9.54 1.45
N LYS A 154 -4.97 8.60 1.01
CA LYS A 154 -5.81 7.80 1.91
C LYS A 154 -4.97 6.94 2.85
N GLY A 155 -3.86 6.41 2.37
CA GLY A 155 -2.93 5.61 3.15
C GLY A 155 -2.27 6.40 4.26
N TRP A 156 -1.85 7.63 3.96
CA TRP A 156 -1.32 8.58 4.94
C TRP A 156 -2.36 8.96 5.98
N ALA A 157 -3.55 9.40 5.54
CA ALA A 157 -4.64 9.79 6.43
C ALA A 157 -5.13 8.63 7.32
N ALA A 158 -5.12 7.40 6.82
CA ALA A 158 -5.49 6.23 7.61
C ALA A 158 -4.49 5.93 8.72
N ILE A 159 -3.18 6.14 8.48
CA ILE A 159 -2.15 5.94 9.50
C ILE A 159 -2.29 7.01 10.59
N GLU A 160 -2.40 8.28 10.21
CA GLU A 160 -2.66 9.37 11.18
C GLU A 160 -3.90 9.10 12.03
N TRP A 161 -5.02 8.75 11.39
CA TRP A 161 -6.25 8.42 12.10
C TRP A 161 -6.08 7.26 13.09
N ILE A 162 -5.34 6.20 12.71
CA ILE A 162 -5.06 5.08 13.61
C ILE A 162 -4.19 5.52 14.78
N ILE A 163 -3.20 6.38 14.56
CA ILE A 163 -2.32 6.88 15.63
C ILE A 163 -3.16 7.64 16.65
N GLU A 164 -3.96 8.62 16.21
CA GLU A 164 -4.86 9.42 17.07
C GLU A 164 -5.83 8.53 17.88
N HIS A 165 -6.41 7.50 17.24
CA HIS A 165 -7.37 6.60 17.90
C HIS A 165 -6.69 5.53 18.76
N SER A 166 -5.42 5.20 18.50
CA SER A 166 -4.66 4.24 19.30
C SER A 166 -4.18 4.83 20.62
N GLU A 167 -3.84 6.13 20.65
CA GLU A 167 -3.52 6.86 21.88
C GLU A 167 -4.76 6.98 22.79
N SER A 168 -5.93 7.13 22.18
CA SER A 168 -7.22 7.22 22.88
C SER A 168 -7.64 5.92 23.57
N ALA A 169 -7.11 4.76 23.16
CA ALA A 169 -7.45 3.44 23.71
C ALA A 169 -6.56 3.03 24.91
N VAL A 170 -5.58 3.86 25.28
CA VAL A 170 -4.64 3.63 26.40
C VAL A 170 -4.89 4.58 27.58
N SER A 171 -5.92 5.45 27.50
CA SER A 171 -6.39 6.32 28.60
C SER A 171 -7.66 5.76 29.25
#